data_AF-A0A803LHJ1-F1
#
_entry.id   AF-A0A803LHJ1-F1
#
_cell.length_a   1.000
_cell.length_b   1.000
_cell.length_c   1.000
_cell.angle_alpha   90.00
_cell.angle_beta   90.00
_cell.angle_gamma   90.00
#
_symmetry.space_group_name_H-M   'P 1'
#
loop_
_entity.id
_entity.type
_entity.pdbx_description
1 polymer ?
#
loop_
_entity_poly.entity_id
_entity_poly.type
_entity_poly.pdbx_seq_one_letter_code
_entity_poly.pdbx_strand_id
1 'polypeptide(L)'
;MHCQMVSNAKNPTLFFGRAYRAGDELPIGSGTIELMPHNVVHNWTGDPTQPNGEDMGIFNAAARDSIFYAHHANVDRMWVLWKTLGGKRKDIEDSDWPNSSKIKQDKLLSVAKRREDSTSGITLPRTLDSTIRTRFIKFDVYINEEDDHPKRKSRVNAEYVECFVSLPHKQHKTKDRNKKTCLTIGLTDLIEDQGVDGDDNSDVIFVPRAGLDAVVIIDVKIEFIS
;
A
#
# COMPACT_ATOMS: atom_id res chain seq x y z
N MET A 1 9.95 6.01 -7.87
CA MET A 1 8.79 6.45 -8.67
C MET A 1 8.41 5.45 -9.74
N HIS A 2 9.34 4.91 -10.55
CA HIS A 2 9.03 3.92 -11.59
C HIS A 2 8.21 2.73 -11.06
N CYS A 3 8.70 2.02 -10.03
CA CYS A 3 7.98 0.88 -9.45
C CYS A 3 6.55 1.24 -9.04
N GLN A 4 6.37 2.40 -8.39
CA GLN A 4 5.09 2.84 -7.83
C GLN A 4 4.07 3.27 -8.89
N MET A 5 4.53 3.78 -10.02
CA MET A 5 3.68 4.29 -11.11
C MET A 5 3.48 3.28 -12.25
N VAL A 6 4.43 2.34 -12.42
CA VAL A 6 4.51 1.45 -13.57
C VAL A 6 4.37 0.00 -13.12
N SER A 7 5.41 -0.54 -12.47
CA SER A 7 5.55 -1.98 -12.21
C SER A 7 4.53 -2.52 -11.22
N ASN A 8 4.32 -1.78 -10.13
CA ASN A 8 3.42 -2.18 -9.06
C ASN A 8 2.03 -1.59 -9.24
N ALA A 9 1.78 -0.77 -10.26
CA ALA A 9 0.52 -0.09 -10.51
C ALA A 9 -0.04 -0.41 -11.90
N LYS A 10 -0.08 -1.71 -12.26
CA LYS A 10 -0.54 -2.15 -13.58
C LYS A 10 -2.06 -2.05 -13.78
N ASN A 11 -2.84 -2.03 -12.71
CA ASN A 11 -4.31 -2.01 -12.74
C ASN A 11 -4.89 -1.08 -11.64
N PRO A 12 -6.20 -0.78 -11.67
CA PRO A 12 -6.81 0.17 -10.72
C PRO A 12 -6.70 -0.29 -9.27
N THR A 13 -6.89 -1.58 -8.98
CA THR A 13 -6.80 -2.14 -7.62
C THR A 13 -5.42 -1.90 -6.98
N LEU A 14 -4.36 -2.02 -7.78
CA LEU A 14 -2.99 -1.78 -7.31
C LEU A 14 -2.70 -0.29 -7.11
N PHE A 15 -3.20 0.57 -7.99
CA PHE A 15 -2.94 2.02 -7.94
C PHE A 15 -3.78 2.73 -6.86
N PHE A 16 -5.08 2.45 -6.81
CA PHE A 16 -6.03 3.11 -5.88
C PHE A 16 -6.15 2.37 -4.55
N GLY A 17 -5.82 1.08 -4.50
CA GLY A 17 -6.12 0.20 -3.37
C GLY A 17 -7.39 -0.62 -3.61
N ARG A 18 -7.68 -1.50 -2.65
CA ARG A 18 -8.86 -2.39 -2.73
C ARG A 18 -10.11 -1.62 -2.34
N ALA A 19 -11.24 -2.06 -2.90
CA ALA A 19 -12.55 -1.52 -2.54
C ALA A 19 -12.82 -1.66 -1.04
N TYR A 20 -13.32 -0.58 -0.44
CA TYR A 20 -13.81 -0.54 0.93
C TYR A 20 -15.30 -0.17 0.91
N ARG A 21 -16.15 -1.06 1.42
CA ARG A 21 -17.61 -0.96 1.32
C ARG A 21 -18.28 -0.89 2.69
N ALA A 22 -19.54 -0.49 2.67
CA ALA A 22 -20.36 -0.48 3.87
C ALA A 22 -20.49 -1.91 4.44
N GLY A 23 -20.16 -2.08 5.72
CA GLY A 23 -20.13 -3.39 6.38
C GLY A 23 -18.73 -3.99 6.51
N ASP A 24 -17.74 -3.46 5.80
CA ASP A 24 -16.34 -3.83 6.00
C ASP A 24 -15.82 -3.25 7.31
N GLU A 25 -15.12 -4.07 8.10
CA GLU A 25 -14.61 -3.66 9.41
C GLU A 25 -13.57 -2.52 9.30
N LEU A 26 -12.69 -2.59 8.31
CA LEU A 26 -11.63 -1.61 8.05
C LEU A 26 -11.24 -1.60 6.56
N PRO A 27 -10.70 -0.48 6.03
CA PRO A 27 -10.10 -0.47 4.70
C PRO A 27 -8.87 -1.39 4.69
N ILE A 28 -8.88 -2.38 3.81
CA ILE A 28 -7.81 -3.37 3.67
C ILE A 28 -7.18 -3.18 2.29
N GLY A 29 -5.95 -2.67 2.23
CA GLY A 29 -5.19 -2.59 0.97
C GLY A 29 -5.14 -1.20 0.38
N SER A 30 -4.16 -0.42 0.82
CA SER A 30 -3.80 0.88 0.24
C SER A 30 -3.18 0.73 -1.15
N GLY A 31 -3.36 1.74 -2.00
CA GLY A 31 -2.71 1.81 -3.30
C GLY A 31 -1.22 2.12 -3.21
N THR A 32 -0.49 1.88 -4.30
CA THR A 32 0.98 2.09 -4.35
C THR A 32 1.36 3.51 -3.96
N ILE A 33 0.73 4.52 -4.55
CA ILE A 33 1.07 5.94 -4.32
C ILE A 33 0.77 6.38 -2.89
N GLU A 34 -0.29 5.86 -2.26
CA GLU A 34 -0.62 6.12 -0.85
C GLU A 34 0.49 5.63 0.08
N LEU A 35 1.01 4.43 -0.17
CA LEU A 35 2.12 3.84 0.59
C LEU A 35 3.44 4.56 0.30
N MET A 36 3.77 4.79 -0.97
CA MET A 36 4.97 5.49 -1.40
C MET A 36 4.73 6.18 -2.75
N PRO A 37 4.93 7.50 -2.88
CA PRO A 37 5.69 8.36 -1.97
C PRO A 37 4.88 9.06 -0.88
N HIS A 38 3.55 9.01 -0.91
CA HIS A 38 2.68 9.86 -0.06
C HIS A 38 3.02 9.76 1.43
N ASN A 39 2.95 8.55 2.02
CA ASN A 39 3.21 8.40 3.46
C ASN A 39 4.64 8.77 3.86
N VAL A 40 5.61 8.64 2.95
CA VAL A 40 7.01 9.02 3.24
C VAL A 40 7.20 10.52 3.21
N VAL A 41 6.57 11.24 2.30
CA VAL A 41 6.65 12.71 2.26
C VAL A 41 6.03 13.32 3.51
N HIS A 42 4.88 12.81 3.94
CA HIS A 42 4.26 13.17 5.21
C HIS A 42 5.21 12.98 6.41
N ASN A 43 5.76 11.78 6.57
CA ASN A 43 6.68 11.50 7.68
C ASN A 43 7.98 12.30 7.60
N TRP A 44 8.50 12.55 6.39
CA TRP A 44 9.73 13.33 6.20
C TRP A 44 9.53 14.81 6.52
N THR A 45 8.34 15.34 6.26
CA THR A 45 8.03 16.77 6.45
C THR A 45 7.57 17.07 7.88
N GLY A 46 6.99 16.10 8.59
CA GLY A 46 6.58 16.27 9.99
C GLY A 46 7.75 16.60 10.92
N ASP A 47 7.52 17.44 11.94
CA ASP A 47 8.56 17.83 12.89
C ASP A 47 8.80 16.72 13.91
N PRO A 48 9.98 16.07 13.91
CA PRO A 48 10.27 14.97 14.81
C PRO A 48 10.38 15.39 16.28
N THR A 49 10.42 16.69 16.58
CA THR A 49 10.41 17.21 17.95
C THR A 49 9.00 17.34 18.54
N GLN A 50 7.96 17.28 17.70
CA GLN A 50 6.56 17.27 18.15
C GLN A 50 6.15 15.88 18.66
N PRO A 51 5.23 15.79 19.63
CA PRO A 51 4.86 14.52 20.26
C PRO A 51 4.40 13.42 19.30
N ASN A 52 3.79 13.79 18.16
CA ASN A 52 3.30 12.84 17.17
C ASN A 52 3.79 13.14 15.74
N GLY A 53 4.83 13.96 15.58
CA GLY A 53 5.31 14.36 14.27
C GLY A 53 4.46 15.44 13.59
N GLU A 54 3.69 16.22 14.37
CA GLU A 54 2.92 17.34 13.84
C GLU A 54 3.79 18.31 13.00
N ASP A 55 3.26 18.98 11.99
CA ASP A 55 1.92 18.83 11.45
C ASP A 55 1.86 17.68 10.42
N MET A 56 2.73 17.69 9.41
CA MET A 56 2.69 16.76 8.26
C MET A 56 2.82 15.26 8.61
N GLY A 57 3.44 14.90 9.73
CA GLY A 57 3.66 13.50 10.13
C GLY A 57 2.43 12.81 10.73
N ILE A 58 1.34 13.53 10.99
CA ILE A 58 0.10 12.94 11.51
C ILE A 58 -1.15 13.51 10.81
N PHE A 59 -2.05 12.62 10.40
CA PHE A 59 -3.17 13.00 9.53
C PHE A 59 -4.13 14.06 10.10
N ASN A 60 -4.36 14.09 11.41
CA ASN A 60 -5.27 15.08 12.00
C ASN A 60 -4.66 16.49 12.12
N ALA A 61 -3.35 16.63 11.88
CA ALA A 61 -2.65 17.90 11.93
C ALA A 61 -2.08 18.30 10.56
N ALA A 62 -1.86 17.35 9.64
CA ALA A 62 -1.17 17.58 8.37
C ALA A 62 -1.66 18.80 7.58
N ALA A 63 -2.98 18.99 7.47
CA ALA A 63 -3.57 20.11 6.72
C ALA A 63 -3.37 21.51 7.35
N ARG A 64 -2.77 21.60 8.54
CA ARG A 64 -2.36 22.87 9.17
C ARG A 64 -1.11 23.44 8.53
N ASP A 65 -0.26 22.59 7.96
CA ASP A 65 0.87 23.01 7.14
C ASP A 65 0.41 23.24 5.70
N SER A 66 0.65 24.43 5.16
CA SER A 66 0.30 24.78 3.79
C SER A 66 0.92 23.88 2.73
N ILE A 67 2.06 23.25 3.00
CA ILE A 67 2.73 22.34 2.06
C ILE A 67 1.89 21.08 1.78
N PHE A 68 0.97 20.72 2.68
CA PHE A 68 0.00 19.64 2.52
C PHE A 68 -0.73 19.73 1.18
N TYR A 69 -1.23 20.92 0.84
CA TYR A 69 -2.02 21.12 -0.38
C TYR A 69 -1.15 20.97 -1.64
N ALA A 70 0.08 21.47 -1.62
CA ALA A 70 1.02 21.29 -2.72
C ALA A 70 1.44 19.82 -2.88
N HIS A 71 1.66 19.11 -1.77
CA HIS A 71 1.92 17.67 -1.77
C HIS A 71 0.77 16.91 -2.42
N HIS A 72 -0.47 17.12 -1.98
CA HIS A 72 -1.65 16.46 -2.52
C HIS A 72 -1.98 16.88 -3.95
N ALA A 73 -1.66 18.11 -4.38
CA ALA A 73 -1.79 18.50 -5.78
C ALA A 73 -0.88 17.65 -6.69
N ASN A 74 0.33 17.31 -6.23
CA ASN A 74 1.20 16.42 -7.00
C ASN A 74 0.74 14.95 -6.91
N VAL A 75 0.14 14.51 -5.80
CA VAL A 75 -0.52 13.19 -5.69
C VAL A 75 -1.68 13.08 -6.69
N ASP A 76 -2.53 14.10 -6.78
CA ASP A 76 -3.61 14.19 -7.78
C ASP A 76 -3.05 14.15 -9.22
N ARG A 77 -1.98 14.90 -9.47
CA ARG A 77 -1.26 14.84 -10.75
C ARG A 77 -0.75 13.43 -11.08
N MET A 78 -0.34 12.62 -10.09
CA MET A 78 0.09 11.24 -10.35
C MET A 78 -1.05 10.41 -10.92
N TRP A 79 -2.30 10.59 -10.48
CA TRP A 79 -3.44 9.91 -11.08
C TRP A 79 -3.59 10.26 -12.56
N VAL A 80 -3.50 11.53 -12.92
CA VAL A 80 -3.56 11.97 -14.33
C VAL A 80 -2.46 11.31 -15.15
N LEU A 81 -1.21 11.34 -14.66
CA LEU A 81 -0.08 10.72 -15.36
C LEU A 81 -0.23 9.21 -15.49
N TRP A 82 -0.68 8.52 -14.45
CA TRP A 82 -0.85 7.08 -14.44
C TRP A 82 -1.77 6.60 -15.57
N LYS A 83 -2.85 7.35 -15.84
CA LYS A 83 -3.75 7.06 -16.97
C LYS A 83 -3.11 7.22 -18.34
N THR A 84 -2.11 8.10 -18.47
CA THR A 84 -1.39 8.30 -19.74
C THR A 84 -0.43 7.16 -20.09
N LEU A 85 -0.11 6.27 -19.13
CA LEU A 85 0.82 5.16 -19.33
C LEU A 85 0.19 3.96 -20.07
N GLY A 86 -1.10 4.03 -20.38
CA GLY A 86 -1.82 3.00 -21.16
C GLY A 86 -2.00 1.66 -20.43
N GLY A 87 -2.41 0.63 -21.19
CA GLY A 87 -2.71 -0.70 -20.66
C GLY A 87 -4.02 -0.75 -19.88
N LYS A 88 -4.02 -1.45 -18.73
CA LYS A 88 -5.18 -1.58 -17.82
C LYS A 88 -5.32 -0.38 -16.86
N ARG A 89 -4.56 0.70 -17.05
CA ARG A 89 -4.52 1.88 -16.18
C ARG A 89 -5.69 2.82 -16.45
N LYS A 90 -6.87 2.46 -15.93
CA LYS A 90 -8.14 3.15 -16.14
C LYS A 90 -8.77 3.53 -14.81
N ASP A 91 -9.73 4.44 -14.84
CA ASP A 91 -10.52 4.78 -13.65
C ASP A 91 -11.33 3.56 -13.18
N ILE A 92 -11.71 3.54 -11.90
CA ILE A 92 -12.53 2.47 -11.33
C ILE A 92 -13.96 2.57 -11.91
N GLU A 93 -14.41 1.50 -12.56
CA GLU A 93 -15.75 1.41 -13.18
C GLU A 93 -16.81 0.76 -12.27
N ASP A 94 -16.44 0.40 -11.03
CA ASP A 94 -17.34 -0.21 -10.04
C ASP A 94 -18.48 0.76 -9.71
N SER A 95 -19.74 0.32 -9.78
CA SER A 95 -20.92 1.14 -9.47
C SER A 95 -20.97 1.64 -8.02
N ASP A 96 -20.29 0.96 -7.09
CA ASP A 96 -20.21 1.37 -5.69
C ASP A 96 -19.26 2.57 -5.51
N TRP A 97 -18.29 2.74 -6.42
CA TRP A 97 -17.30 3.81 -6.37
C TRP A 97 -17.88 5.22 -6.64
N PRO A 98 -18.57 5.50 -7.76
CA PRO A 98 -19.19 6.79 -8.01
C PRO A 98 -20.40 7.05 -7.10
N ASN A 99 -20.97 6.01 -6.48
CA ASN A 99 -22.07 6.12 -5.52
C ASN A 99 -21.60 6.18 -4.04
N SER A 100 -20.29 6.24 -3.79
CA SER A 100 -19.69 6.39 -2.45
C SER A 100 -19.90 7.81 -1.88
N SER A 101 -21.15 8.23 -1.78
CA SER A 101 -21.57 9.45 -1.07
C SER A 101 -21.74 9.15 0.42
N LYS A 102 -21.40 10.11 1.28
CA LYS A 102 -21.41 9.93 2.75
C LYS A 102 -22.82 9.60 3.28
N ILE A 103 -22.91 8.48 4.03
CA ILE A 103 -23.92 8.03 5.02
C ILE A 103 -25.19 7.31 4.47
N LYS A 104 -25.32 5.98 4.67
CA LYS A 104 -26.09 5.25 5.73
C LYS A 104 -26.32 3.77 5.32
N GLN A 105 -25.97 2.88 6.24
CA GLN A 105 -26.30 1.46 6.43
C GLN A 105 -27.36 0.82 5.50
N ASP A 106 -27.00 -0.24 4.77
CA ASP A 106 -27.52 -1.61 4.98
C ASP A 106 -26.84 -2.69 4.10
N LYS A 107 -26.91 -3.93 4.59
CA LYS A 107 -26.21 -5.19 4.23
C LYS A 107 -26.21 -5.59 2.73
N LEU A 108 -25.20 -6.37 2.28
CA LEU A 108 -25.34 -7.75 1.73
C LEU A 108 -24.05 -8.38 1.14
N LEU A 109 -24.05 -9.72 1.11
CA LEU A 109 -23.04 -10.70 0.65
C LEU A 109 -22.89 -10.78 -0.89
N SER A 110 -21.70 -11.18 -1.40
CA SER A 110 -21.59 -11.98 -2.65
C SER A 110 -20.21 -12.65 -2.89
N VAL A 111 -20.26 -13.79 -3.61
CA VAL A 111 -19.19 -14.73 -4.02
C VAL A 111 -18.59 -14.36 -5.38
N ALA A 112 -17.30 -14.62 -5.64
CA ALA A 112 -16.64 -14.37 -6.94
C ALA A 112 -16.08 -15.64 -7.62
N LYS A 113 -16.22 -15.71 -8.97
CA LYS A 113 -15.71 -16.73 -9.89
C LYS A 113 -14.52 -16.20 -10.73
N ARG A 114 -13.63 -17.12 -11.12
CA ARG A 114 -12.35 -16.95 -11.86
C ARG A 114 -12.52 -16.47 -13.31
N ARG A 115 -11.55 -15.70 -13.85
CA ARG A 115 -11.34 -15.40 -15.30
C ARG A 115 -9.85 -15.41 -15.66
N GLU A 116 -9.54 -15.77 -16.90
CA GLU A 116 -8.23 -16.19 -17.47
C GLU A 116 -7.23 -15.06 -17.78
N ASP A 117 -7.53 -13.80 -17.47
CA ASP A 117 -6.75 -12.64 -17.95
C ASP A 117 -5.90 -11.98 -16.84
N SER A 118 -5.39 -12.81 -15.93
CA SER A 118 -4.82 -12.37 -14.65
C SER A 118 -3.39 -11.88 -14.72
N THR A 119 -3.09 -10.81 -13.98
CA THR A 119 -1.73 -10.32 -13.74
C THR A 119 -1.18 -11.06 -12.51
N SER A 120 0.04 -11.61 -12.55
CA SER A 120 0.67 -12.18 -11.34
C SER A 120 0.90 -11.08 -10.31
N GLY A 121 0.16 -11.11 -9.21
CA GLY A 121 0.20 -10.09 -8.17
C GLY A 121 0.23 -10.76 -6.81
N ILE A 122 1.32 -10.60 -6.07
CA ILE A 122 1.32 -11.04 -4.68
C ILE A 122 0.35 -10.13 -3.92
N THR A 123 -0.74 -10.72 -3.44
CA THR A 123 -1.47 -10.14 -2.32
C THR A 123 -0.82 -10.67 -1.06
N LEU A 124 -0.18 -9.82 -0.27
CA LEU A 124 0.24 -10.17 1.08
C LEU A 124 -0.92 -9.81 2.04
N PRO A 125 -1.81 -10.76 2.41
CA PRO A 125 -2.79 -10.52 3.46
C PRO A 125 -2.06 -10.46 4.80
N ARG A 126 -1.60 -9.27 5.18
CA ARG A 126 -1.07 -9.06 6.52
C ARG A 126 -2.21 -8.68 7.47
N THR A 127 -2.11 -9.16 8.69
CA THR A 127 -2.81 -8.57 9.83
C THR A 127 -1.72 -7.98 10.70
N LEU A 128 -1.84 -6.70 11.01
CA LEU A 128 -0.82 -5.93 11.70
C LEU A 128 -1.35 -5.63 13.12
N ASP A 129 -0.51 -5.74 14.15
CA ASP A 129 -0.93 -5.62 15.56
C ASP A 129 -1.25 -4.16 15.95
N SER A 130 -2.05 -3.99 17.00
CA SER A 130 -2.66 -2.78 17.54
C SER A 130 -1.84 -1.50 17.72
N THR A 131 -0.51 -1.55 17.69
CA THR A 131 0.36 -0.41 18.01
C THR A 131 0.74 0.47 16.81
N ILE A 132 0.33 0.10 15.59
CA ILE A 132 0.59 0.85 14.35
C ILE A 132 0.02 2.27 14.39
N ARG A 133 -1.11 2.47 15.07
CA ARG A 133 -1.84 3.73 14.99
C ARG A 133 -1.11 4.88 15.68
N THR A 134 -0.13 4.59 16.54
CA THR A 134 0.65 5.61 17.26
C THR A 134 2.06 5.79 16.73
N ARG A 135 2.50 4.97 15.75
CA ARG A 135 3.89 4.98 15.29
C ARG A 135 3.98 4.91 13.78
N PHE A 136 4.97 5.61 13.26
CA PHE A 136 5.38 5.42 11.88
C PHE A 136 5.95 4.01 11.71
N ILE A 137 5.41 3.26 10.74
CA ILE A 137 5.88 1.93 10.41
C ILE A 137 6.45 1.94 9.01
N LYS A 138 7.61 1.31 8.86
CA LYS A 138 8.20 1.05 7.56
C LYS A 138 8.96 -0.26 7.53
N PHE A 139 8.74 -1.04 6.47
CA PHE A 139 9.61 -2.15 6.09
C PHE A 139 9.70 -2.23 4.57
N ASP A 140 10.87 -2.66 4.09
CA ASP A 140 11.11 -2.90 2.67
C ASP A 140 10.80 -4.39 2.36
N VAL A 141 10.41 -4.68 1.12
CA VAL A 141 10.14 -6.03 0.64
C VAL A 141 11.07 -6.31 -0.54
N TYR A 142 11.77 -7.44 -0.46
CA TYR A 142 12.65 -7.94 -1.51
C TYR A 142 12.22 -9.35 -1.91
N ILE A 143 12.49 -9.71 -3.16
CA ILE A 143 12.23 -11.05 -3.67
C ILE A 143 13.50 -11.59 -4.32
N ASN A 144 13.83 -12.83 -3.96
CA ASN A 144 15.00 -13.56 -4.45
C ASN A 144 16.31 -12.76 -4.28
N GLU A 145 16.43 -12.01 -3.16
CA GLU A 145 17.66 -11.29 -2.82
C GLU A 145 18.62 -12.24 -2.10
N GLU A 146 19.89 -12.24 -2.53
CA GLU A 146 20.93 -13.14 -1.99
C GLU A 146 21.42 -12.70 -0.60
N ASP A 147 21.38 -11.40 -0.30
CA ASP A 147 21.72 -10.87 1.03
C ASP A 147 20.50 -10.98 1.95
N ASP A 148 20.62 -11.72 3.05
CA ASP A 148 19.58 -11.82 4.09
C ASP A 148 19.23 -10.46 4.74
N HIS A 149 20.14 -9.49 4.66
CA HIS A 149 20.02 -8.18 5.31
C HIS A 149 20.26 -7.01 4.35
N PRO A 150 19.47 -6.87 3.26
CA PRO A 150 19.76 -5.94 2.20
C PRO A 150 19.66 -4.49 2.71
N LYS A 151 20.67 -3.72 2.33
CA LYS A 151 20.85 -2.34 2.80
C LYS A 151 19.97 -1.38 1.99
N ARG A 152 19.79 -0.15 2.48
CA ARG A 152 19.01 0.88 1.78
C ARG A 152 19.51 1.15 0.34
N LYS A 153 20.80 0.95 0.09
CA LYS A 153 21.41 1.06 -1.24
C LYS A 153 20.91 0.00 -2.22
N SER A 154 20.46 -1.16 -1.74
CA SER A 154 19.92 -2.25 -2.57
C SER A 154 18.53 -1.96 -3.12
N ARG A 155 17.91 -0.82 -2.78
CA ARG A 155 16.58 -0.42 -3.29
C ARG A 155 16.57 -0.05 -4.77
N VAL A 156 17.73 0.02 -5.41
CA VAL A 156 17.86 0.26 -6.84
C VAL A 156 18.04 -1.03 -7.64
N ASN A 157 18.20 -2.15 -6.94
CA ASN A 157 18.38 -3.44 -7.58
C ASN A 157 17.03 -4.03 -7.99
N ALA A 158 17.05 -5.00 -8.90
CA ALA A 158 15.85 -5.62 -9.42
C ALA A 158 15.04 -6.28 -8.29
N GLU A 159 15.70 -6.91 -7.34
CA GLU A 159 15.13 -7.66 -6.22
C GLU A 159 14.28 -6.79 -5.28
N TYR A 160 14.46 -5.47 -5.30
CA TYR A 160 13.64 -4.55 -4.51
C TYR A 160 12.28 -4.31 -5.17
N VAL A 161 11.22 -4.69 -4.45
CA VAL A 161 9.86 -4.63 -5.00
C VAL A 161 9.14 -3.38 -4.54
N GLU A 162 9.01 -3.20 -3.24
CA GLU A 162 8.19 -2.15 -2.64
C GLU A 162 8.58 -1.93 -1.17
N CYS A 163 7.99 -0.91 -0.54
CA CYS A 163 7.98 -0.81 0.91
C CYS A 163 6.58 -0.56 1.42
N PHE A 164 6.26 -1.17 2.55
CA PHE A 164 5.10 -0.79 3.32
C PHE A 164 5.41 0.44 4.14
N VAL A 165 4.49 1.42 4.14
CA VAL A 165 4.59 2.61 4.97
C VAL A 165 3.22 2.90 5.57
N SER A 166 3.16 3.05 6.88
CA SER A 166 1.94 3.47 7.58
C SER A 166 2.23 4.66 8.47
N LEU A 167 1.39 5.69 8.35
CA LEU A 167 1.43 6.88 9.19
C LEU A 167 0.57 6.71 10.45
N PRO A 168 0.93 7.38 11.56
CA PRO A 168 0.11 7.41 12.76
C PRO A 168 -1.28 8.02 12.50
N HIS A 169 -2.30 7.47 13.17
CA HIS A 169 -3.66 8.00 13.17
C HIS A 169 -4.22 8.04 14.60
N LYS A 170 -4.64 9.21 15.08
CA LYS A 170 -5.34 9.36 16.35
C LYS A 170 -6.80 8.94 16.21
N GLN A 171 -7.27 7.94 16.97
CA GLN A 171 -8.67 7.47 16.94
C GLN A 171 -9.44 7.81 18.22
N HIS A 172 -10.74 8.05 18.06
CA HIS A 172 -11.71 8.10 19.16
C HIS A 172 -12.05 6.68 19.65
N LYS A 173 -12.27 6.55 20.97
CA LYS A 173 -12.53 5.31 21.74
C LYS A 173 -13.34 4.24 21.01
N THR A 174 -12.68 3.33 20.29
CA THR A 174 -13.28 2.04 19.84
C THR A 174 -12.58 0.89 20.55
N LYS A 175 -13.37 -0.11 20.96
CA LYS A 175 -12.95 -1.22 21.85
C LYS A 175 -11.96 -2.20 21.21
N ASP A 176 -11.88 -2.22 19.88
CA ASP A 176 -10.98 -3.11 19.16
C ASP A 176 -9.68 -2.38 18.77
N ARG A 177 -8.55 -2.92 19.24
CA ARG A 177 -7.25 -2.26 19.13
C ARG A 177 -6.47 -2.71 17.89
N ASN A 178 -6.76 -3.88 17.32
CA ASN A 178 -5.94 -4.49 16.27
C ASN A 178 -6.37 -4.00 14.87
N LYS A 179 -5.45 -3.42 14.08
CA LYS A 179 -5.74 -2.94 12.72
C LYS A 179 -5.19 -3.92 11.68
N LYS A 180 -6.07 -4.66 11.01
CA LYS A 180 -5.69 -5.46 9.83
C LYS A 180 -5.40 -4.56 8.64
N THR A 181 -4.35 -4.83 7.88
CA THR A 181 -4.00 -4.08 6.66
C THR A 181 -3.29 -4.99 5.67
N CYS A 182 -3.65 -4.93 4.41
CA CYS A 182 -3.05 -5.72 3.35
C CYS A 182 -2.06 -4.87 2.55
N LEU A 183 -0.96 -5.49 2.11
CA LEU A 183 -0.07 -4.93 1.09
C LEU A 183 -0.25 -5.79 -0.15
N THR A 184 -0.53 -5.17 -1.29
CA THR A 184 -0.66 -5.86 -2.56
C THR A 184 0.37 -5.30 -3.51
N ILE A 185 1.17 -6.17 -4.12
CA ILE A 185 2.30 -5.78 -4.96
C ILE A 185 2.22 -6.49 -6.31
N GLY A 186 2.39 -5.75 -7.40
CA GLY A 186 2.55 -6.32 -8.73
C GLY A 186 3.93 -6.93 -8.90
N LEU A 187 4.01 -8.19 -9.34
CA LEU A 187 5.28 -8.90 -9.49
C LEU A 187 5.64 -9.25 -10.92
N THR A 188 4.71 -9.14 -11.85
CA THR A 188 4.91 -9.64 -13.23
C THR A 188 6.21 -9.13 -13.85
N ASP A 189 6.49 -7.82 -13.77
CA ASP A 189 7.75 -7.28 -14.34
C ASP A 189 8.98 -7.85 -13.63
N LEU A 190 8.89 -8.04 -12.31
CA LEU A 190 10.01 -8.52 -11.50
C LEU A 190 10.38 -9.97 -11.82
N ILE A 191 9.38 -10.84 -11.93
CA ILE A 191 9.59 -12.27 -12.21
C ILE A 191 10.15 -12.45 -13.62
N GLU A 192 9.60 -11.68 -14.59
CA GLU A 192 10.11 -11.64 -15.97
C GLU A 192 11.57 -11.14 -16.01
N ASP A 193 11.89 -10.05 -15.30
CA ASP A 193 13.24 -9.47 -15.24
C ASP A 193 14.26 -10.40 -14.57
N GLN A 194 13.84 -11.17 -13.56
CA GLN A 194 14.67 -12.17 -12.88
C GLN A 194 14.81 -13.47 -13.68
N GLY A 195 13.94 -13.70 -14.68
CA GLY A 195 13.93 -14.93 -15.47
C GLY A 195 13.48 -16.17 -14.67
N VAL A 196 12.67 -15.97 -13.63
CA VAL A 196 12.24 -17.01 -12.67
C VAL A 196 10.77 -17.43 -12.87
N ASP A 197 10.21 -17.19 -14.06
CA ASP A 197 8.82 -17.54 -14.41
C ASP A 197 8.50 -19.05 -14.29
N GLY A 198 9.53 -19.89 -14.28
CA GLY A 198 9.42 -21.35 -14.16
C GLY A 198 9.67 -21.91 -12.77
N ASP A 199 9.98 -21.06 -11.79
CA ASP A 199 10.35 -21.52 -10.45
C ASP A 199 9.11 -21.82 -9.60
N ASP A 200 9.14 -22.95 -8.89
CA ASP A 200 8.01 -23.38 -8.04
C ASP A 200 7.89 -22.53 -6.76
N ASN A 201 8.97 -21.88 -6.34
CA ASN A 201 9.07 -21.09 -5.11
C ASN A 201 9.81 -19.78 -5.35
N SER A 202 9.48 -18.75 -4.57
CA SER A 202 10.23 -17.49 -4.53
C SER A 202 10.48 -17.10 -3.08
N ASP A 203 11.69 -16.64 -2.80
CA ASP A 203 12.07 -16.20 -1.46
C ASP A 203 11.62 -14.75 -1.25
N VAL A 204 10.89 -14.51 -0.15
CA VAL A 204 10.38 -13.18 0.19
C VAL A 204 11.05 -12.70 1.46
N ILE A 205 11.84 -11.62 1.33
CA ILE A 205 12.57 -11.02 2.44
C ILE A 205 11.89 -9.72 2.87
N PHE A 206 11.51 -9.67 4.15
CA PHE A 206 10.98 -8.46 4.78
C PHE A 206 12.08 -7.78 5.57
N VAL A 207 12.49 -6.58 5.16
CA VAL A 207 13.53 -5.83 5.88
C VAL A 207 12.91 -4.75 6.76
N PRO A 208 13.00 -4.92 8.08
CA PRO A 208 12.48 -3.96 9.04
C PRO A 208 13.20 -2.61 8.95
N ARG A 209 12.48 -1.47 8.89
CA ARG A 209 13.09 -0.12 8.88
C ARG A 209 12.63 0.81 10.00
N ALA A 210 11.37 0.73 10.45
CA ALA A 210 10.83 1.50 11.57
C ALA A 210 9.56 0.85 12.17
N GLY A 211 9.36 1.00 13.48
CA GLY A 211 8.09 0.72 14.17
C GLY A 211 7.70 -0.76 14.28
N LEU A 212 8.67 -1.67 14.44
CA LEU A 212 8.49 -3.11 14.22
C LEU A 212 8.06 -3.91 15.44
N ASP A 213 8.26 -3.35 16.63
CA ASP A 213 7.66 -3.87 17.85
C ASP A 213 6.11 -3.84 17.80
N ALA A 214 5.56 -3.19 16.78
CA ALA A 214 4.14 -3.14 16.45
C ALA A 214 3.73 -4.01 15.24
N VAL A 215 4.62 -4.83 14.68
CA VAL A 215 4.39 -5.54 13.41
C VAL A 215 4.47 -7.06 13.61
N VAL A 216 3.38 -7.74 13.26
CA VAL A 216 3.34 -9.20 13.11
C VAL A 216 2.97 -9.54 11.67
N ILE A 217 3.63 -10.54 11.09
CA ILE A 217 3.34 -11.08 9.76
C ILE A 217 2.55 -12.35 9.97
N ILE A 218 1.28 -12.36 9.54
CA ILE A 218 0.41 -13.53 9.73
C ILE A 218 0.44 -14.45 8.52
N ASP A 219 0.40 -13.90 7.32
CA ASP A 219 0.30 -14.67 6.09
C ASP A 219 0.96 -13.95 4.91
N VAL A 220 1.43 -14.73 3.94
CA VAL A 220 2.13 -14.34 2.72
C VAL A 220 1.70 -15.30 1.61
N LYS A 221 1.05 -14.79 0.57
CA LYS A 221 0.60 -15.60 -0.56
C LYS A 221 0.88 -14.92 -1.90
N ILE A 222 1.22 -15.72 -2.90
CA ILE A 222 1.31 -15.27 -4.29
C ILE A 222 0.00 -15.62 -4.97
N GLU A 223 -0.67 -14.63 -5.57
CA GLU A 223 -1.90 -14.88 -6.30
C GLU A 223 -1.95 -14.15 -7.64
N PHE A 224 -3.01 -14.39 -8.37
CA PHE A 224 -3.24 -13.79 -9.67
C PHE A 224 -4.35 -12.75 -9.51
N ILE A 225 -4.05 -11.49 -9.82
CA ILE A 225 -4.95 -10.35 -9.62
C ILE A 225 -5.45 -9.89 -10.99
N SER A 226 -6.76 -9.99 -11.18
CA SER A 226 -7.48 -9.55 -12.38
C SER A 226 -7.63 -8.04 -12.43
#